data_AF-A0A0V8CVH7-F1
#
_entry.id   AF-A0A0V8CVH7-F1
#
_cell.length_a   1.000
_cell.length_b   1.000
_cell.length_c   1.000
_cell.angle_alpha   90.00
_cell.angle_beta   90.00
_cell.angle_gamma   90.00
#
_symmetry.space_group_name_H-M   'P 1'
#
loop_
_entity.id
_entity.type
_entity.pdbx_description
1 polymer ?
#
loop_
_entity_poly.entity_id
_entity_poly.type
_entity_poly.pdbx_seq_one_letter_code
_entity_poly.pdbx_strand_id
1 'polypeptide(L)'
;MVLLALETGARRGELLALTKNDVIEYGIKIERSISPTSPDTRLKTPRSKRTVTINKDVYEIINTLIPKENGYLFDSDGFQQSAKLARLLKKLDIPRTTFHGLRDTHASFLFSNDNIRLDYISQRLGHSNLQTTMNYYLELMPEKKHLQDSEALDLLNSLKDED
;
A
#
# COMPACT_ATOMS: atom_id res chain seq x y z
N MET A 1 -6.06 2.50 11.83
CA MET A 1 -6.07 1.57 10.67
C MET A 1 -6.12 2.29 9.32
N VAL A 2 -7.05 3.22 9.06
CA VAL A 2 -7.12 3.97 7.78
C VAL A 2 -5.82 4.71 7.47
N LEU A 3 -5.27 5.43 8.46
CA LEU A 3 -3.97 6.11 8.33
C LEU A 3 -2.84 5.15 7.92
N LEU A 4 -2.73 3.98 8.58
CA LEU A 4 -1.74 2.97 8.21
C LEU A 4 -1.95 2.41 6.81
N ALA A 5 -3.20 2.25 6.35
CA ALA A 5 -3.49 1.80 4.99
C ALA A 5 -2.95 2.80 3.95
N LEU A 6 -3.16 4.11 4.18
CA LEU A 6 -2.65 5.18 3.33
C LEU A 6 -1.13 5.32 3.39
N GLU A 7 -0.52 5.17 4.57
CA GLU A 7 0.93 5.34 4.78
C GLU A 7 1.77 4.18 4.19
N THR A 8 1.22 2.97 4.23
CA THR A 8 1.97 1.74 3.94
C THR A 8 1.56 1.05 2.65
N GLY A 9 0.35 1.33 2.14
CA GLY A 9 -0.26 0.55 1.07
C GLY A 9 -0.54 -0.91 1.44
N ALA A 10 -0.51 -1.27 2.74
CA ALA A 10 -0.79 -2.63 3.18
C ALA A 10 -2.25 -3.02 2.91
N ARG A 11 -2.47 -4.29 2.56
CA ARG A 11 -3.81 -4.82 2.31
C ARG A 11 -4.60 -4.86 3.61
N ARG A 12 -5.92 -4.70 3.55
CA ARG A 12 -6.80 -4.75 4.73
C ARG A 12 -6.54 -5.96 5.63
N GLY A 13 -6.41 -7.15 5.05
CA GLY A 13 -6.12 -8.37 5.80
C GLY A 13 -4.76 -8.37 6.49
N GLU A 14 -3.74 -7.77 5.87
CA GLU A 14 -2.40 -7.59 6.45
C GLU A 14 -2.46 -6.65 7.65
N LEU A 15 -3.19 -5.52 7.52
CA LEU A 15 -3.38 -4.56 8.61
C LEU A 15 -4.13 -5.18 9.79
N LEU A 16 -5.22 -5.89 9.53
CA LEU A 16 -5.99 -6.58 10.56
C LEU A 16 -5.16 -7.64 11.29
N ALA A 17 -4.18 -8.20 10.62
CA ALA A 17 -3.31 -9.20 11.20
C ALA A 17 -2.17 -8.63 12.03
N LEU A 18 -1.97 -7.31 12.16
CA LEU A 18 -0.86 -6.74 12.93
C LEU A 18 -1.02 -6.94 14.45
N THR A 19 0.06 -7.30 15.14
CA THR A 19 0.21 -7.31 16.60
C THR A 19 1.24 -6.27 17.04
N LYS A 20 1.37 -6.06 18.35
CA LYS A 20 2.38 -5.15 18.90
C LYS A 20 3.82 -5.55 18.55
N ASN A 21 4.10 -6.86 18.46
CA ASN A 21 5.43 -7.39 18.12
C ASN A 21 5.85 -7.09 16.67
N ASP A 22 4.89 -6.79 15.80
CA ASP A 22 5.16 -6.42 14.42
C ASP A 22 5.56 -4.95 14.26
N VAL A 23 5.34 -4.12 15.30
CA VAL A 23 5.71 -2.70 15.28
C VAL A 23 7.16 -2.57 15.71
N ILE A 24 7.98 -1.99 14.84
CA ILE A 24 9.38 -1.65 15.12
C ILE A 24 9.56 -0.14 15.01
N GLU A 25 10.71 0.37 15.45
CA GLU A 25 11.02 1.79 15.32
C GLU A 25 10.89 2.24 13.85
N TYR A 26 9.99 3.20 13.61
CA TYR A 26 9.64 3.73 12.28
C TYR A 26 9.27 2.67 11.24
N GLY A 27 8.70 1.53 11.65
CA GLY A 27 8.29 0.50 10.71
C GLY A 27 7.25 -0.49 11.23
N ILE A 28 6.63 -1.21 10.29
CA ILE A 28 5.79 -2.37 10.59
C ILE A 28 6.27 -3.59 9.81
N LYS A 29 6.20 -4.76 10.44
CA LYS A 29 6.44 -6.06 9.81
C LYS A 29 5.10 -6.63 9.35
N ILE A 30 5.01 -6.93 8.06
CA ILE A 30 3.86 -7.63 7.48
C ILE A 30 4.24 -9.09 7.37
N GLU A 31 3.74 -9.92 8.28
CA GLU A 31 4.07 -11.35 8.34
C GLU A 31 2.86 -12.27 8.11
N ARG A 32 1.66 -11.71 8.26
CA ARG A 32 0.39 -12.42 8.33
C ARG A 32 -0.69 -11.65 7.56
N SER A 33 -1.77 -12.32 7.19
CA SER A 33 -2.97 -11.67 6.67
C SER A 33 -4.22 -12.44 7.11
N ILE A 34 -5.19 -11.75 7.69
CA ILE A 34 -6.47 -12.34 8.09
C ILE A 34 -7.45 -12.32 6.89
N SER A 35 -8.13 -13.44 6.65
CA SER A 35 -9.14 -13.61 5.60
C SER A 35 -10.51 -13.93 6.21
N PRO A 36 -11.62 -13.43 5.64
CA PRO A 36 -12.96 -13.83 6.10
C PRO A 36 -13.33 -15.25 5.70
N THR A 37 -12.67 -15.79 4.67
CA THR A 37 -13.03 -17.07 4.05
C THR A 37 -12.06 -18.20 4.36
N SER A 38 -10.99 -17.91 5.12
CA SER A 38 -9.98 -18.91 5.46
C SER A 38 -9.40 -18.63 6.84
N PRO A 39 -9.26 -19.66 7.70
CA PRO A 39 -8.55 -19.54 8.97
C PRO A 39 -7.02 -19.45 8.78
N ASP A 40 -6.50 -19.76 7.58
CA ASP A 40 -5.08 -19.66 7.29
C ASP A 40 -4.65 -18.19 7.20
N THR A 41 -3.76 -17.79 8.11
CA THR A 41 -3.23 -16.43 8.18
C THR A 41 -1.88 -16.27 7.49
N ARG A 42 -1.33 -17.36 6.92
CA ARG A 42 -0.05 -17.31 6.20
C ARG A 42 -0.19 -16.47 4.94
N LEU A 43 0.83 -15.65 4.70
CA LEU A 43 0.93 -14.94 3.44
C LEU A 43 1.19 -15.93 2.30
N LYS A 44 0.51 -15.73 1.17
CA LYS A 44 0.53 -16.65 0.01
C LYS A 44 1.94 -16.93 -0.54
N THR A 45 2.89 -16.03 -0.33
CA THR A 45 4.28 -16.19 -0.79
C THR A 45 5.27 -15.64 0.24
N PRO A 46 6.49 -16.20 0.36
CA PRO A 46 7.54 -15.66 1.23
C PRO A 46 7.87 -14.20 0.92
N ARG A 47 7.84 -13.79 -0.36
CA ARG A 47 8.04 -12.40 -0.80
C ARG A 47 6.98 -11.41 -0.30
N SER A 48 5.83 -11.90 0.14
CA SER A 48 4.80 -11.04 0.73
C SER A 48 5.20 -10.58 2.14
N LYS A 49 6.10 -11.33 2.82
CA LYS A 49 6.68 -10.93 4.11
C LYS A 49 7.65 -9.78 3.89
N ARG A 50 7.46 -8.69 4.62
CA ARG A 50 8.24 -7.46 4.41
C ARG A 50 8.17 -6.53 5.61
N THR A 51 9.15 -5.65 5.70
CA THR A 51 9.11 -4.49 6.60
C THR A 51 8.78 -3.26 5.77
N VAL A 52 7.82 -2.47 6.23
CA VAL A 52 7.43 -1.21 5.60
C VAL A 52 7.73 -0.08 6.57
N THR A 53 8.53 0.89 6.11
CA THR A 53 8.82 2.10 6.89
C THR A 53 7.59 2.98 7.00
N ILE A 54 7.44 3.61 8.16
CA ILE A 54 6.36 4.57 8.46
C ILE A 54 6.96 5.84 9.06
N ASN A 55 6.28 6.95 8.84
CA ASN A 55 6.62 8.24 9.43
C ASN A 55 6.60 8.20 10.97
N LYS A 56 7.43 9.06 11.60
CA LYS A 56 7.55 9.18 13.06
C LYS A 56 6.19 9.38 13.74
N ASP A 57 5.36 10.29 13.24
CA ASP A 57 4.04 10.57 13.82
C ASP A 57 3.14 9.33 13.77
N VAL A 58 3.19 8.55 12.68
CA VAL A 58 2.44 7.31 12.54
C VAL A 58 2.97 6.24 13.52
N TYR A 59 4.29 6.19 13.71
CA TYR A 59 4.93 5.32 14.70
C TYR A 59 4.54 5.68 16.15
N GLU A 60 4.45 6.96 16.47
CA GLU A 60 3.99 7.42 17.79
C GLU A 60 2.51 7.06 17.99
N ILE A 61 1.64 7.32 17.01
CA ILE A 61 0.21 6.99 17.06
C ILE A 61 -0.03 5.48 17.19
N ILE A 62 0.63 4.65 16.37
CA ILE A 62 0.44 3.18 16.47
C ILE A 62 0.91 2.65 17.82
N ASN A 63 1.89 3.32 18.45
CA ASN A 63 2.38 2.91 19.74
C ASN A 63 1.44 3.15 20.91
N THR A 64 0.50 4.10 20.79
CA THR A 64 -0.54 4.33 21.80
C THR A 64 -1.65 3.29 21.75
N LEU A 65 -1.69 2.44 20.72
CA LEU A 65 -2.72 1.41 20.59
C LEU A 65 -2.48 0.26 21.58
N ILE A 66 -3.52 -0.06 22.34
CA ILE A 66 -3.57 -1.23 23.22
C ILE A 66 -4.05 -2.43 22.39
N PRO A 67 -3.28 -3.54 22.35
CA PRO A 67 -3.72 -4.77 21.71
C PRO A 67 -5.07 -5.25 22.25
N LYS A 68 -5.86 -5.88 21.38
CA LYS A 68 -7.11 -6.53 21.77
C LYS A 68 -6.80 -7.85 22.51
N GLU A 69 -7.83 -8.45 23.10
CA GLU A 69 -7.70 -9.72 23.84
C GLU A 69 -7.11 -10.85 22.99
N ASN A 70 -7.39 -10.84 21.68
CA ASN A 70 -6.84 -11.78 20.71
C ASN A 70 -5.39 -11.46 20.26
N GLY A 71 -4.76 -10.43 20.84
CA GLY A 71 -3.39 -9.99 20.56
C GLY A 71 -3.21 -9.04 19.38
N TYR A 72 -4.22 -8.87 18.51
CA TYR A 72 -4.13 -7.98 17.36
C TYR A 72 -4.34 -6.51 17.73
N LEU A 73 -3.76 -5.58 16.98
CA LEU A 73 -3.92 -4.14 17.18
C LEU A 73 -5.30 -3.63 16.73
N PHE A 74 -5.90 -4.30 15.75
CA PHE A 74 -7.19 -3.91 15.17
C PHE A 74 -8.19 -5.06 15.27
N ASP A 75 -9.44 -4.70 15.52
CA ASP A 75 -10.55 -5.64 15.54
C ASP A 75 -10.97 -5.98 14.10
N SER A 76 -11.16 -7.29 13.84
CA SER A 76 -11.72 -7.76 12.58
C SER A 76 -13.21 -7.49 12.48
N ASP A 77 -13.94 -7.28 13.58
CA ASP A 77 -15.34 -6.82 13.64
C ASP A 77 -16.21 -7.34 12.48
N GLY A 78 -16.24 -8.66 12.28
CA GLY A 78 -17.01 -9.30 11.20
C GLY A 78 -16.68 -8.80 9.78
N PHE A 79 -15.46 -8.31 9.55
CA PHE A 79 -14.98 -7.66 8.34
C PHE A 79 -15.71 -6.37 7.92
N GLN A 80 -16.24 -5.62 8.89
CA GLN A 80 -17.01 -4.39 8.68
C GLN A 80 -16.17 -3.13 8.42
N GLN A 81 -14.85 -3.24 8.29
CA GLN A 81 -13.94 -2.10 8.11
C GLN A 81 -14.30 -1.28 6.87
N SER A 82 -14.68 -1.93 5.77
CA SER A 82 -15.12 -1.23 4.56
C SER A 82 -16.41 -0.43 4.77
N ALA A 83 -17.37 -0.98 5.51
CA ALA A 83 -18.61 -0.27 5.85
C ALA A 83 -18.33 0.91 6.79
N LYS A 84 -17.46 0.73 7.80
CA LYS A 84 -17.00 1.80 8.69
C LYS A 84 -16.28 2.91 7.93
N LEU A 85 -15.40 2.57 6.99
CA LEU A 85 -14.74 3.54 6.12
C LEU A 85 -15.76 4.33 5.29
N ALA A 86 -16.73 3.65 4.65
CA ALA A 86 -17.76 4.33 3.88
C ALA A 86 -18.59 5.31 4.73
N ARG A 87 -18.96 4.92 5.97
CA ARG A 87 -19.66 5.80 6.91
C ARG A 87 -18.81 7.00 7.33
N LEU A 88 -17.52 6.79 7.58
CA LEU A 88 -16.57 7.85 7.94
C LEU A 88 -16.42 8.85 6.80
N LEU A 89 -16.19 8.39 5.57
CA LEU A 89 -16.04 9.26 4.40
C LEU A 89 -17.31 10.07 4.14
N LYS A 90 -18.49 9.44 4.23
CA LYS A 90 -19.77 10.14 4.13
C LYS A 90 -19.95 11.23 5.20
N LYS A 91 -19.52 10.97 6.43
CA LYS A 91 -19.58 11.95 7.53
C LYS A 91 -18.65 13.15 7.28
N LEU A 92 -17.53 12.92 6.60
CA LEU A 92 -16.51 13.94 6.30
C LEU A 92 -16.70 14.60 4.92
N ASP A 93 -17.77 14.25 4.20
CA ASP A 93 -18.03 14.70 2.82
C ASP A 93 -16.88 14.42 1.84
N ILE A 94 -16.20 13.28 2.02
CA ILE A 94 -15.13 12.81 1.14
C ILE A 94 -15.69 11.79 0.15
N PRO A 95 -15.29 11.84 -1.14
CA PRO A 95 -15.68 10.84 -2.13
C PRO A 95 -15.43 9.41 -1.62
N ARG A 96 -16.39 8.53 -1.91
CA ARG A 96 -16.34 7.15 -1.45
C ARG A 96 -15.11 6.44 -2.03
N THR A 97 -14.32 5.83 -1.16
CA THR A 97 -13.23 4.91 -1.53
C THR A 97 -13.29 3.62 -0.71
N THR A 98 -12.37 2.70 -0.99
CA THR A 98 -12.25 1.40 -0.31
C THR A 98 -10.85 1.23 0.24
N PHE A 99 -10.60 0.18 1.04
CA PHE A 99 -9.22 -0.15 1.45
C PHE A 99 -8.30 -0.47 0.27
N HIS A 100 -8.85 -0.98 -0.83
CA HIS A 100 -8.07 -1.14 -2.05
C HIS A 100 -7.75 0.23 -2.65
N GLY A 101 -8.75 1.12 -2.74
CA GLY A 101 -8.55 2.50 -3.20
C GLY A 101 -7.54 3.30 -2.36
N LEU A 102 -7.48 3.10 -1.04
CA LEU A 102 -6.43 3.72 -0.20
C LEU A 102 -5.03 3.21 -0.56
N ARG A 103 -4.91 1.91 -0.89
CA ARG A 103 -3.66 1.31 -1.37
C ARG A 103 -3.31 1.82 -2.76
N ASP A 104 -4.30 1.99 -3.64
CA ASP A 104 -4.13 2.59 -4.96
C ASP A 104 -3.60 4.02 -4.82
N THR A 105 -4.18 4.83 -3.93
CA THR A 105 -3.68 6.18 -3.62
C THR A 105 -2.22 6.17 -3.16
N HIS A 106 -1.86 5.27 -2.24
CA HIS A 106 -0.47 5.11 -1.80
C HIS A 106 0.47 4.73 -2.95
N ALA A 107 0.06 3.78 -3.80
CA ALA A 107 0.85 3.32 -4.92
C ALA A 107 1.03 4.42 -5.98
N SER A 108 -0.05 5.10 -6.38
CA SER A 108 0.00 6.23 -7.32
C SER A 108 0.91 7.34 -6.83
N PHE A 109 0.88 7.66 -5.53
CA PHE A 109 1.78 8.66 -4.94
C PHE A 109 3.26 8.26 -5.01
N LEU A 110 3.58 6.97 -4.83
CA LEU A 110 4.95 6.49 -5.03
C LEU A 110 5.34 6.50 -6.51
N PHE A 111 4.44 6.12 -7.40
CA PHE A 111 4.67 6.11 -8.85
C PHE A 111 4.75 7.50 -9.48
N SER A 112 4.21 8.54 -8.83
CA SER A 112 4.35 9.91 -9.30
C SER A 112 5.75 10.47 -9.08
N ASN A 113 6.60 9.80 -8.29
CA ASN A 113 7.98 10.21 -8.07
C ASN A 113 8.95 9.31 -8.84
N ASP A 114 9.51 9.84 -9.92
CA ASP A 114 10.40 9.10 -10.83
C ASP A 114 11.74 8.69 -10.18
N ASN A 115 12.08 9.24 -9.01
CA ASN A 115 13.27 8.85 -8.25
C ASN A 115 13.07 7.56 -7.44
N ILE A 116 11.83 7.10 -7.26
CA ILE A 116 11.55 5.87 -6.50
C ILE A 116 11.54 4.69 -7.46
N ARG A 117 12.49 3.78 -7.26
CA ARG A 117 12.63 2.60 -8.11
C ARG A 117 11.41 1.67 -8.05
N LEU A 118 11.02 1.14 -9.21
CA LEU A 118 9.90 0.21 -9.36
C LEU A 118 10.03 -1.05 -8.50
N ASP A 119 11.24 -1.58 -8.35
CA ASP A 119 11.49 -2.76 -7.52
C ASP A 119 11.34 -2.50 -6.03
N TYR A 120 11.67 -1.29 -5.57
CA TYR A 120 11.37 -0.86 -4.22
C TYR A 120 9.86 -0.77 -3.98
N ILE A 121 9.11 -0.14 -4.90
CA ILE A 121 7.64 -0.05 -4.80
C ILE A 121 7.02 -1.45 -4.79
N SER A 122 7.49 -2.33 -5.67
CA SER A 122 7.08 -3.74 -5.72
C SER A 122 7.28 -4.47 -4.40
N GLN A 123 8.45 -4.29 -3.77
CA GLN A 123 8.75 -4.86 -2.46
C GLN A 123 7.84 -4.28 -1.39
N ARG A 124 7.70 -2.94 -1.33
CA ARG A 124 6.84 -2.25 -0.35
C ARG A 124 5.37 -2.66 -0.44
N LEU A 125 4.85 -2.84 -1.65
CA LEU A 125 3.48 -3.31 -1.89
C LEU A 125 3.31 -4.82 -1.67
N GLY A 126 4.39 -5.59 -1.57
CA GLY A 126 4.35 -7.04 -1.43
C GLY A 126 3.79 -7.72 -2.68
N HIS A 127 4.25 -7.31 -3.86
CA HIS A 127 3.97 -7.98 -5.13
C HIS A 127 4.96 -9.13 -5.34
N SER A 128 4.46 -10.26 -5.84
CA SER A 128 5.25 -11.49 -6.02
C SER A 128 6.35 -11.35 -7.08
N ASN A 129 6.13 -10.48 -8.07
CA ASN A 129 7.04 -10.19 -9.16
C ASN A 129 6.87 -8.74 -9.64
N LEU A 130 7.89 -8.26 -10.37
CA LEU A 130 7.91 -6.90 -10.93
C LEU A 130 6.82 -6.67 -11.98
N GLN A 131 6.46 -7.69 -12.75
CA GLN A 131 5.45 -7.58 -13.80
C GLN A 131 4.08 -7.18 -13.23
N THR A 132 3.72 -7.73 -12.07
CA THR A 132 2.51 -7.32 -11.33
C THR A 132 2.54 -5.83 -11.01
N THR A 133 3.69 -5.32 -10.57
CA THR A 133 3.87 -3.90 -10.24
C THR A 133 3.82 -3.01 -11.48
N MET A 134 4.41 -3.46 -12.59
CA MET A 134 4.37 -2.73 -13.85
C MET A 134 2.95 -2.66 -14.42
N ASN A 135 2.20 -3.76 -14.41
CA ASN A 135 0.80 -3.77 -14.84
C ASN A 135 -0.06 -2.85 -13.96
N TYR A 136 0.17 -2.88 -12.65
CA TYR A 136 -0.54 -2.04 -11.70
C TYR A 136 -0.20 -0.56 -11.87
N TYR A 137 1.05 -0.22 -12.17
CA TYR A 137 1.47 1.12 -12.54
C TYR A 137 0.72 1.61 -13.80
N LEU A 138 0.65 0.80 -14.85
CA LEU A 138 -0.05 1.14 -16.09
C LEU A 138 -1.56 1.34 -15.88
N GLU A 139 -2.17 0.57 -14.98
CA GLU A 139 -3.58 0.72 -14.59
C GLU A 139 -3.83 2.04 -13.85
N LEU A 140 -2.92 2.41 -12.94
CA LEU A 140 -3.06 3.60 -12.10
C LEU A 140 -2.65 4.91 -12.78
N MET A 141 -1.80 4.85 -13.81
CA MET A 141 -1.24 6.01 -14.50
C MET A 141 -1.25 5.83 -16.03
N PRO A 142 -2.42 5.63 -16.67
CA PRO A 142 -2.51 5.47 -18.12
C PRO A 142 -1.97 6.69 -18.89
N GLU A 143 -2.08 7.89 -18.32
CA GLU A 143 -1.57 9.13 -18.90
C GLU A 143 -0.05 9.18 -19.02
N LYS A 144 0.69 8.53 -18.12
CA LYS A 144 2.16 8.46 -18.21
C LYS A 144 2.63 7.69 -19.44
N LYS A 145 1.80 6.81 -20.02
CA LYS A 145 2.13 6.13 -21.28
C LYS A 145 2.27 7.12 -22.44
N HIS A 146 1.34 8.06 -22.56
CA HIS A 146 1.38 9.08 -23.60
C HIS A 146 2.55 10.04 -23.42
N LEU A 147 2.92 10.33 -22.17
CA LEU A 147 4.10 11.13 -21.85
C LEU A 147 5.38 10.44 -22.33
N GLN A 148 5.50 9.13 -22.08
CA GLN A 148 6.68 8.34 -22.49
C GLN A 148 6.86 8.28 -24.01
N ASP A 149 5.76 8.19 -24.78
CA ASP A 149 5.83 8.23 -26.24
C ASP A 149 6.41 9.57 -26.73
N SER A 150 6.03 10.68 -26.10
CA SER A 150 6.58 12.01 -26.41
C SER A 150 8.05 12.12 -26.02
N GLU A 151 8.41 11.72 -24.81
CA GLU A 151 9.80 11.77 -24.31
C GLU A 151 10.75 10.91 -25.16
N ALA A 152 10.29 9.73 -25.60
CA ALA A 152 11.07 8.87 -26.48
C ALA A 152 11.33 9.53 -27.84
N LEU A 153 10.34 10.23 -28.40
CA LEU A 153 10.52 10.99 -29.64
C LEU A 153 11.49 12.15 -29.45
N ASP A 154 11.38 12.91 -28.35
CA ASP A 154 12.27 14.02 -28.05
C ASP A 154 13.73 13.56 -27.90
N LEU A 155 13.95 12.44 -27.20
CA LEU A 155 15.26 11.81 -27.07
C LEU A 155 15.83 11.33 -28.42
N LEU A 156 15.00 10.75 -29.29
CA LEU A 156 15.45 10.31 -30.61
C LEU A 156 15.74 11.50 -31.53
N ASN A 157 15.04 12.62 -31.37
CA ASN A 157 15.29 13.83 -32.12
C ASN A 157 16.59 14.52 -31.67
N SER A 158 16.91 14.52 -30.38
CA SER A 158 18.16 15.11 -29.88
C SER A 158 19.41 14.42 -30.43
N LEU A 159 19.31 13.17 -30.89
CA LEU A 159 20.40 12.45 -31.57
C LEU A 159 20.68 12.96 -32.99
N LYS A 160 19.73 13.66 -33.63
CA LYS A 160 19.88 14.18 -35.00
C LYS A 160 20.51 15.57 -35.06
N ASP A 161 20.54 16.30 -33.95
CA ASP A 161 21.05 17.66 -33.86
C ASP A 161 22.55 17.72 -33.50
N GLU A 162 23.22 16.56 -33.39
CA GLU A 162 24.67 16.45 -33.12
C GLU A 162 25.55 16.22 -34.37
N ASP A 163 24.96 16.20 -35.59
CA ASP A 163 25.66 16.14 -36.89
C ASP A 163 25.60 17.50 -37.63
#